data_AF-A0A1A8LEY4-F1
#
_entry.id   AF-A0A1A8LEY4-F1
#
_cell.length_a   1.000
_cell.length_b   1.000
_cell.length_c   1.000
_cell.angle_alpha   90.00
_cell.angle_beta   90.00
_cell.angle_gamma   90.00
#
_symmetry.space_group_name_H-M   'P 1'
#
loop_
_entity.id
_entity.type
_entity.pdbx_description
1 polymer ?
#
loop_
_entity_poly.entity_id
_entity_poly.type
_entity_poly.pdbx_seq_one_letter_code
_entity_poly.pdbx_strand_id
1 'polypeptide(L)'
;RHVTPHGDSEDLGVIPSKRRVERKERARLKTVKFNAKTDSPDSTGDVLGDEEYGTRTSRIQDEAVISYEPVLWHEINYARPVIILGPMKDRINGDLMAGFPHKFGSCVPHTTRPMRSYEVDGQDYHFVMFREQMEADIQQHRFIEAGQYNDNLYGTSVQSVRHVAERGKHCILDVSGHAIQRLQVAQLYPIAILVKPKSVDSLL
;
A
#
# COMPACT_ATOMS: atom_id res chain seq x y z
N ARG A 1 9.11 -3.76 23.46
CA ARG A 1 10.28 -4.41 22.85
C ARG A 1 11.06 -3.32 22.12
N HIS A 2 12.13 -2.82 22.74
CA HIS A 2 13.02 -1.86 22.09
C HIS A 2 14.10 -2.68 21.36
N VAL A 3 14.07 -2.68 20.04
CA VAL A 3 15.03 -3.43 19.23
C VAL A 3 16.25 -2.54 19.01
N THR A 4 17.38 -2.90 19.60
CA THR A 4 18.67 -2.24 19.41
C THR A 4 19.48 -2.96 18.32
N PRO A 5 20.57 -2.37 17.78
CA PRO A 5 21.46 -3.05 16.85
C PRO A 5 22.05 -4.38 17.37
N HIS A 6 22.03 -4.61 18.69
CA HIS A 6 22.54 -5.82 19.35
C HIS A 6 21.43 -6.78 19.80
N GLY A 7 20.17 -6.55 19.42
CA GLY A 7 19.02 -7.35 19.81
C GLY A 7 18.05 -6.61 20.71
N ASP A 8 17.17 -7.35 21.37
CA ASP A 8 16.16 -6.77 22.25
C ASP A 8 16.81 -6.22 23.52
N SER A 9 16.55 -4.94 23.79
CA SER A 9 16.75 -4.39 25.12
C SER A 9 15.62 -4.91 26.02
N GLU A 10 16.01 -5.54 27.13
CA GLU A 10 15.10 -6.00 28.20
C GLU A 10 14.61 -4.85 29.08
N ASP A 11 14.94 -3.60 28.73
CA ASP A 11 14.63 -2.45 29.54
C ASP A 11 13.10 -2.21 29.60
N LEU A 12 12.58 -2.18 30.82
CA LEU A 12 11.21 -1.80 31.07
C LEU A 12 11.05 -0.30 30.86
N GLY A 13 10.06 0.09 30.05
CA GLY A 13 9.75 1.49 29.75
C GLY A 13 8.25 1.74 29.66
N VAL A 14 7.85 2.99 29.85
CA VAL A 14 6.45 3.42 29.74
C VAL A 14 6.19 4.00 28.36
N ILE A 15 5.16 3.50 27.67
CA ILE A 15 4.65 4.07 26.41
C ILE A 15 3.27 4.70 26.63
N PRO A 16 2.90 5.76 25.90
CA PRO A 16 1.56 6.33 25.99
C PRO A 16 0.50 5.30 25.56
N SER A 17 -0.67 5.29 26.19
CA SER A 17 -1.76 4.42 25.76
C SER A 17 -2.32 4.85 24.40
N LYS A 18 -2.94 3.91 23.68
CA LYS A 18 -3.70 4.18 22.43
C LYS A 18 -4.61 5.42 22.57
N ARG A 19 -5.41 5.46 23.64
CA ARG A 19 -6.31 6.60 23.94
C ARG A 19 -5.57 7.93 24.10
N ARG A 20 -4.37 7.94 24.69
CA ARG A 20 -3.57 9.16 24.87
C ARG A 20 -2.97 9.64 23.55
N VAL A 21 -2.42 8.73 22.74
CA VAL A 21 -1.86 9.03 21.42
C VAL A 21 -2.95 9.59 20.51
N GLU A 22 -4.09 8.90 20.40
CA GLU A 22 -5.16 9.33 19.51
C GLU A 22 -5.75 10.68 19.88
N ARG A 23 -5.92 10.97 21.18
CA ARG A 23 -6.39 12.28 21.64
C ARG A 23 -5.42 13.40 21.23
N LYS A 24 -4.12 13.16 21.35
CA LYS A 24 -3.08 14.14 21.01
C LYS A 24 -3.06 14.45 19.51
N GLU A 25 -3.11 13.43 18.65
CA GLU A 25 -3.10 13.66 17.20
C GLU A 25 -4.40 14.31 16.69
N ARG A 26 -5.57 13.90 17.21
CA ARG A 26 -6.84 14.58 16.89
C ARG A 26 -6.83 16.06 17.28
N ALA A 27 -6.18 16.40 18.41
CA ALA A 27 -6.03 17.80 18.82
C ALA A 27 -5.09 18.58 17.88
N ARG A 28 -4.03 17.94 17.36
CA ARG A 28 -3.10 18.55 16.39
C ARG A 28 -3.77 18.85 15.04
N LEU A 29 -4.64 17.97 14.57
CA LEU A 29 -5.36 18.11 13.30
C LEU A 29 -6.51 19.14 13.37
N LYS A 30 -7.03 19.41 14.58
CA LYS A 30 -8.02 20.46 14.82
C LYS A 30 -7.32 21.82 14.81
N THR A 31 -7.06 22.37 13.63
CA THR A 31 -6.71 23.79 13.50
C THR A 31 -7.85 24.63 14.09
N VAL A 32 -7.54 25.38 15.15
CA VAL A 32 -8.50 26.28 15.79
C VAL A 32 -8.69 27.48 14.85
N LYS A 33 -9.81 27.54 14.13
CA LYS A 33 -10.19 28.74 13.37
C LYS A 33 -10.53 29.84 14.38
N PHE A 34 -9.61 30.79 14.59
CA PHE A 34 -9.96 32.06 15.21
C PHE A 34 -10.82 32.84 14.22
N ASN A 35 -12.15 32.81 14.39
CA ASN A 35 -12.99 33.85 13.80
C ASN A 35 -12.72 35.14 14.59
N ALA A 36 -11.78 35.95 14.11
CA ALA A 36 -11.65 37.32 14.55
C ALA A 36 -12.92 38.06 14.09
N LYS A 37 -13.88 38.25 15.00
CA LYS A 37 -14.94 39.24 14.82
C LYS A 37 -14.27 40.61 14.91
N THR A 38 -13.98 41.23 13.77
CA THR A 38 -13.81 42.68 13.69
C THR A 38 -15.19 43.29 13.55
N ASP A 39 -15.72 43.81 14.66
CA ASP A 39 -16.89 44.69 14.67
C ASP A 39 -16.51 46.05 14.06
N SER A 40 -17.13 46.42 12.94
CA SER A 40 -17.29 47.81 12.53
C SER A 40 -18.52 47.96 11.63
N PRO A 41 -19.41 48.94 11.86
CA PRO A 41 -20.72 49.01 11.23
C PRO A 41 -20.72 49.82 9.92
N ASP A 42 -21.76 49.54 9.13
CA ASP A 42 -22.38 50.37 8.09
C ASP A 42 -21.85 50.31 6.65
N SER A 43 -22.59 49.61 5.78
CA SER A 43 -23.22 50.19 4.57
C SER A 43 -24.06 49.13 3.84
N THR A 44 -25.32 49.49 3.59
CA THR A 44 -26.39 48.77 2.90
C THR A 44 -26.10 48.42 1.44
N GLY A 45 -26.55 47.23 0.97
CA GLY A 45 -26.56 46.87 -0.45
C GLY A 45 -26.95 45.42 -0.75
N ASP A 46 -28.26 45.20 -0.85
CA ASP A 46 -29.01 44.23 -1.68
C ASP A 46 -28.84 42.70 -1.57
N VAL A 47 -30.02 42.12 -1.33
CA VAL A 47 -30.46 40.72 -1.30
C VAL A 47 -30.37 40.07 -2.68
N LEU A 48 -29.82 38.85 -2.78
CA LEU A 48 -30.35 37.73 -3.60
C LEU A 48 -29.61 36.40 -3.26
N GLY A 49 -30.35 35.39 -2.78
CA GLY A 49 -30.00 33.96 -2.91
C GLY A 49 -29.54 33.21 -1.65
N ASP A 50 -30.51 32.80 -0.81
CA ASP A 50 -30.34 31.70 0.14
C ASP A 50 -30.19 30.37 -0.61
N GLU A 51 -28.97 29.84 -0.75
CA GLU A 51 -28.70 28.40 -0.89
C GLU A 51 -27.41 28.02 -0.15
N GLU A 52 -27.59 27.54 1.08
CA GLU A 52 -26.88 26.42 1.69
C GLU A 52 -25.34 26.33 1.49
N TYR A 53 -24.59 27.31 1.98
CA TYR A 53 -23.15 27.13 2.30
C TYR A 53 -22.92 26.60 3.73
N GLY A 54 -23.90 25.86 4.25
CA GLY A 54 -23.81 25.09 5.47
C GLY A 54 -23.30 23.68 5.17
N THR A 55 -22.19 23.30 5.81
CA THR A 55 -21.77 21.90 5.98
C THR A 55 -20.92 21.25 4.88
N ARG A 56 -19.84 21.91 4.44
CA ARG A 56 -18.62 21.19 3.99
C ARG A 56 -17.74 20.69 5.16
N THR A 57 -18.19 20.89 6.40
CA THR A 57 -17.58 20.32 7.62
C THR A 57 -18.01 18.88 7.90
N SER A 58 -18.94 18.29 7.12
CA SER A 58 -19.48 16.94 7.38
C SER A 58 -18.66 15.78 6.82
N ARG A 59 -17.47 15.98 6.27
CA ARG A 59 -16.57 14.88 5.86
C ARG A 59 -15.10 15.22 6.00
N ILE A 60 -14.69 15.81 7.14
CA ILE A 60 -13.39 15.38 7.66
C ILE A 60 -13.64 13.91 7.97
N GLN A 61 -13.25 13.03 7.03
CA GLN A 61 -13.19 11.60 7.26
C GLN A 61 -12.60 11.43 8.65
N ASP A 62 -13.20 10.60 9.50
CA ASP A 62 -12.55 10.15 10.73
C ASP A 62 -11.21 9.53 10.30
N GLU A 63 -10.18 10.35 10.13
CA GLU A 63 -8.86 9.92 9.72
C GLU A 63 -8.42 8.99 10.84
N ALA A 64 -8.26 7.72 10.48
CA ALA A 64 -7.87 6.70 11.41
C ALA A 64 -6.51 7.09 11.97
N VAL A 65 -6.48 7.54 13.23
CA VAL A 65 -5.23 7.89 13.89
C VAL A 65 -4.44 6.63 14.15
N ILE A 66 -3.32 6.48 13.44
CA ILE A 66 -2.37 5.39 13.63
C ILE A 66 -1.73 5.53 15.01
N SER A 67 -1.79 4.47 15.82
CA SER A 67 -1.21 4.44 17.17
C SER A 67 -0.45 3.14 17.40
N TYR A 68 -1.16 2.09 17.80
CA TYR A 68 -0.61 0.76 18.03
C TYR A 68 -1.48 -0.28 17.35
N GLU A 69 -0.84 -1.25 16.73
CA GLU A 69 -1.47 -2.45 16.16
C GLU A 69 -1.05 -3.66 17.02
N PRO A 70 -1.99 -4.38 17.64
CA PRO A 70 -1.65 -5.61 18.35
C PRO A 70 -1.19 -6.66 17.33
N VAL A 71 -0.06 -7.30 17.62
CA VAL A 71 0.52 -8.32 16.75
C VAL A 71 0.61 -9.64 17.47
N LEU A 72 0.42 -10.73 16.72
CA LEU A 72 0.61 -12.10 17.19
C LEU A 72 1.75 -12.74 16.40
N TRP A 73 2.49 -13.61 17.07
CA TRP A 73 3.51 -14.42 16.40
C TRP A 73 2.81 -15.47 15.53
N HIS A 74 3.26 -15.61 14.28
CA HIS A 74 2.71 -16.57 13.33
C HIS A 74 3.85 -17.34 12.67
N GLU A 75 3.80 -18.66 12.77
CA GLU A 75 4.75 -19.53 12.10
C GLU A 75 4.38 -19.67 10.62
N ILE A 76 5.38 -19.53 9.74
CA ILE A 76 5.20 -19.59 8.30
C ILE A 76 6.17 -20.60 7.69
N ASN A 77 5.71 -21.30 6.65
CA ASN A 77 6.47 -22.34 5.94
C ASN A 77 6.79 -21.95 4.49
N TYR A 78 6.79 -20.65 4.18
CA TYR A 78 7.09 -20.08 2.86
C TYR A 78 7.99 -18.85 2.99
N ALA A 79 8.69 -18.51 1.91
CA ALA A 79 9.45 -17.26 1.85
C ALA A 79 8.50 -16.07 1.62
N ARG A 80 8.49 -15.11 2.54
CA ARG A 80 7.57 -13.96 2.50
C ARG A 80 7.74 -13.14 1.20
N PRO A 81 6.66 -12.73 0.51
CA PRO A 81 6.76 -11.76 -0.57
C PRO A 81 7.35 -10.44 -0.07
N VAL A 82 7.97 -9.65 -0.96
CA VAL A 82 8.60 -8.38 -0.62
C VAL A 82 8.03 -7.28 -1.51
N ILE A 83 7.58 -6.19 -0.89
CA ILE A 83 7.05 -5.01 -1.56
C ILE A 83 7.89 -3.81 -1.12
N ILE A 84 8.56 -3.16 -2.07
CA ILE A 84 9.32 -1.93 -1.83
C ILE A 84 8.51 -0.76 -2.39
N LEU A 85 8.23 0.21 -1.53
CA LEU A 85 7.44 1.40 -1.83
C LEU A 85 8.31 2.65 -1.71
N GLY A 86 7.98 3.66 -2.51
CA GLY A 86 8.66 4.96 -2.47
C GLY A 86 9.76 5.11 -3.54
N PRO A 87 10.58 6.18 -3.42
CA PRO A 87 11.66 6.47 -4.35
C PRO A 87 12.64 5.31 -4.47
N MET A 88 13.26 5.19 -5.64
CA MET A 88 14.28 4.17 -5.94
C MET A 88 13.80 2.71 -5.87
N LYS A 89 12.49 2.44 -5.67
CA LYS A 89 11.96 1.06 -5.57
C LYS A 89 12.44 0.16 -6.71
N ASP A 90 12.45 0.66 -7.95
CA ASP A 90 12.79 -0.13 -9.15
C ASP A 90 14.27 -0.52 -9.16
N ARG A 91 15.13 0.40 -8.72
CA ARG A 91 16.56 0.14 -8.56
C ARG A 91 16.81 -0.90 -7.48
N ILE A 92 16.18 -0.75 -6.32
CA ILE A 92 16.34 -1.71 -5.20
C ILE A 92 15.81 -3.08 -5.61
N ASN A 93 14.66 -3.15 -6.29
CA ASN A 93 14.11 -4.40 -6.83
C ASN A 93 15.11 -5.07 -7.78
N GLY A 94 15.68 -4.31 -8.73
CA GLY A 94 16.70 -4.78 -9.66
C GLY A 94 17.96 -5.30 -8.96
N ASP A 95 18.47 -4.55 -7.99
CA ASP A 95 19.67 -4.90 -7.23
C ASP A 95 19.47 -6.18 -6.39
N LEU A 96 18.30 -6.38 -5.77
CA LEU A 96 17.98 -7.61 -5.03
C LEU A 96 17.90 -8.83 -5.95
N MET A 97 17.26 -8.67 -7.11
CA MET A 97 17.12 -9.72 -8.11
C MET A 97 18.47 -10.13 -8.71
N ALA A 98 19.33 -9.16 -9.05
CA ALA A 98 20.64 -9.40 -9.64
C ALA A 98 21.67 -9.90 -8.60
N GLY A 99 21.67 -9.32 -7.39
CA GLY A 99 22.64 -9.64 -6.35
C GLY A 99 22.39 -10.97 -5.64
N PHE A 100 21.13 -11.40 -5.55
CA PHE A 100 20.75 -12.61 -4.81
C PHE A 100 19.70 -13.47 -5.55
N PRO A 101 20.01 -13.97 -6.77
CA PRO A 101 19.04 -14.70 -7.60
C PRO A 101 18.57 -16.03 -7.00
N HIS A 102 19.30 -16.57 -6.01
CA HIS A 102 18.90 -17.76 -5.27
C HIS A 102 17.88 -17.47 -4.15
N LYS A 103 17.78 -16.22 -3.68
CA LYS A 103 16.86 -15.80 -2.62
C LYS A 103 15.64 -15.07 -3.15
N PHE A 104 15.75 -14.32 -4.25
CA PHE A 104 14.65 -13.53 -4.80
C PHE A 104 14.22 -14.07 -6.16
N GLY A 105 12.94 -13.85 -6.46
CA GLY A 105 12.33 -14.20 -7.74
C GLY A 105 11.19 -13.25 -8.07
N SER A 106 10.88 -13.10 -9.36
CA SER A 106 9.64 -12.47 -9.81
C SER A 106 8.62 -13.55 -10.10
N CYS A 107 7.35 -13.28 -9.82
CA CYS A 107 6.26 -14.13 -10.27
C CYS A 107 5.83 -13.78 -11.70
N VAL A 108 5.24 -14.74 -12.40
CA VAL A 108 4.70 -14.54 -13.75
C VAL A 108 3.31 -13.89 -13.67
N PRO A 109 3.13 -12.66 -14.19
CA PRO A 109 1.83 -11.99 -14.22
C PRO A 109 0.90 -12.58 -15.29
N HIS A 110 -0.37 -12.18 -15.29
CA HIS A 110 -1.35 -12.56 -16.32
C HIS A 110 -1.66 -11.37 -17.22
N THR A 111 -2.02 -11.63 -18.46
CA THR A 111 -2.55 -10.61 -19.37
C THR A 111 -3.56 -11.16 -20.37
N THR A 112 -4.54 -10.35 -20.77
CA THR A 112 -5.42 -10.65 -21.93
C THR A 112 -4.80 -10.23 -23.26
N ARG A 113 -3.64 -9.57 -23.24
CA ARG A 113 -2.95 -9.18 -24.46
C ARG A 113 -2.55 -10.42 -25.25
N PRO A 114 -2.72 -10.44 -26.59
CA PRO A 114 -2.18 -11.51 -27.41
C PRO A 114 -0.66 -11.68 -27.23
N MET A 115 -0.22 -12.92 -27.13
CA MET A 115 1.19 -13.29 -27.06
C MET A 115 1.91 -12.88 -28.35
N ARG A 116 3.09 -12.26 -28.20
CA ARG A 116 3.96 -11.93 -29.34
C ARG A 116 4.81 -13.15 -29.73
N SER A 117 5.34 -13.16 -30.95
CA SER A 117 6.12 -14.28 -31.48
C SER A 117 7.39 -14.63 -30.71
N TYR A 118 7.93 -13.69 -29.93
CA TYR A 118 9.13 -13.88 -29.10
C TYR A 118 8.82 -14.11 -27.62
N GLU A 119 7.55 -14.08 -27.22
CA GLU A 119 7.11 -14.31 -25.84
C GLU A 119 6.73 -15.77 -25.63
N VAL A 120 6.89 -16.24 -24.39
CA VAL A 120 6.59 -17.62 -23.99
C VAL A 120 5.55 -17.60 -22.87
N ASP A 121 4.43 -18.31 -23.10
CA ASP A 121 3.38 -18.49 -22.11
C ASP A 121 3.89 -19.20 -20.85
N GLY A 122 3.55 -18.67 -19.69
CA GLY A 122 4.03 -19.13 -18.39
C GLY A 122 5.46 -18.71 -18.04
N GLN A 123 6.13 -17.92 -18.89
CA GLN A 123 7.42 -17.30 -18.59
C GLN A 123 7.31 -15.77 -18.56
N ASP A 124 6.86 -15.16 -19.67
CA ASP A 124 6.71 -13.70 -19.75
C ASP A 124 5.40 -13.27 -19.10
N TYR A 125 4.31 -13.92 -19.48
CA TYR A 125 2.98 -13.78 -18.92
C TYR A 125 2.26 -15.13 -18.97
N HIS A 126 1.22 -15.29 -18.14
CA HIS A 126 0.13 -16.20 -18.41
C HIS A 126 -0.87 -15.49 -19.33
N PHE A 127 -0.92 -15.91 -20.59
CA PHE A 127 -1.76 -15.29 -21.61
C PHE A 127 -3.19 -15.84 -21.52
N VAL A 128 -4.10 -15.00 -21.03
CA VAL A 128 -5.53 -15.35 -20.86
C VAL A 128 -6.26 -15.05 -22.17
N MET A 129 -6.78 -16.10 -22.81
CA MET A 129 -7.42 -15.98 -24.13
C MET A 129 -8.74 -15.19 -24.09
N PHE A 130 -9.53 -15.34 -23.04
CA PHE A 130 -10.86 -14.72 -22.91
C PHE A 130 -10.83 -13.62 -21.85
N ARG A 131 -11.14 -12.39 -22.26
CA ARG A 131 -11.14 -11.23 -21.35
C ARG A 131 -12.16 -11.41 -20.22
N GLU A 132 -13.33 -11.96 -20.55
CA GLU A 132 -14.43 -12.21 -19.62
C GLU A 132 -14.00 -13.16 -18.49
N GLN A 133 -13.13 -14.12 -18.80
CA GLN A 133 -12.54 -14.99 -17.79
C GLN A 133 -11.68 -14.18 -16.83
N MET A 134 -10.74 -13.38 -17.32
CA MET A 134 -9.88 -12.56 -16.46
C MET A 134 -10.69 -11.54 -15.62
N GLU A 135 -11.77 -10.99 -16.15
CA GLU A 135 -12.69 -10.12 -15.40
C GLU A 135 -13.40 -10.87 -14.27
N ALA A 136 -13.88 -12.10 -14.53
CA ALA A 136 -14.45 -12.96 -13.49
C ALA A 136 -13.42 -13.31 -12.41
N ASP A 137 -12.18 -13.61 -12.80
CA ASP A 137 -11.07 -13.87 -11.88
C ASP A 137 -10.75 -12.66 -10.97
N ILE A 138 -10.78 -11.45 -11.54
CA ILE A 138 -10.60 -10.18 -10.80
C ILE A 138 -11.73 -9.99 -9.79
N GLN A 139 -12.98 -10.22 -10.20
CA GLN A 139 -14.16 -10.13 -9.32
C GLN A 139 -14.13 -11.17 -8.20
N GLN A 140 -13.58 -12.35 -8.46
CA GLN A 140 -13.39 -13.42 -7.48
C GLN A 140 -12.13 -13.25 -6.61
N HIS A 141 -11.53 -12.05 -6.61
CA HIS A 141 -10.35 -11.71 -5.81
C HIS A 141 -9.14 -12.64 -6.01
N ARG A 142 -8.98 -13.23 -7.21
CA ARG A 142 -7.79 -14.04 -7.53
C ARG A 142 -6.51 -13.23 -7.73
N PHE A 143 -6.65 -11.92 -7.94
CA PHE A 143 -5.54 -11.00 -8.16
C PHE A 143 -5.28 -10.12 -6.93
N ILE A 144 -4.00 -9.95 -6.59
CA ILE A 144 -3.56 -8.99 -5.57
C ILE A 144 -3.57 -7.56 -6.12
N GLU A 145 -3.34 -7.42 -7.43
CA GLU A 145 -3.43 -6.18 -8.18
C GLU A 145 -3.78 -6.52 -9.63
N ALA A 146 -4.65 -5.71 -10.22
CA ALA A 146 -5.00 -5.80 -11.62
C ALA A 146 -5.29 -4.39 -12.18
N GLY A 147 -5.00 -4.20 -13.45
CA GLY A 147 -5.20 -2.93 -14.15
C GLY A 147 -5.38 -3.13 -15.65
N GLN A 148 -5.78 -2.06 -16.34
CA GLN A 148 -5.92 -2.05 -17.79
C GLN A 148 -4.86 -1.15 -18.41
N TYR A 149 -4.22 -1.62 -19.48
CA TYR A 149 -3.27 -0.84 -20.27
C TYR A 149 -3.41 -1.21 -21.75
N ASN A 150 -3.55 -0.19 -22.63
CA ASN A 150 -3.82 -0.37 -24.06
C ASN A 150 -4.94 -1.40 -24.32
N ASP A 151 -6.07 -1.24 -23.63
CA ASP A 151 -7.27 -2.10 -23.69
C ASP A 151 -7.07 -3.59 -23.34
N ASN A 152 -5.90 -3.94 -22.80
CA ASN A 152 -5.60 -5.26 -22.29
C ASN A 152 -5.57 -5.23 -20.76
N LEU A 153 -6.10 -6.28 -20.14
CA LEU A 153 -6.00 -6.47 -18.70
C LEU A 153 -4.64 -7.07 -18.36
N TYR A 154 -4.12 -6.65 -17.21
CA TYR A 154 -2.90 -7.18 -16.60
C TYR A 154 -3.18 -7.41 -15.12
N GLY A 155 -2.57 -8.45 -14.54
CA GLY A 155 -2.74 -8.70 -13.13
C GLY A 155 -1.71 -9.65 -12.53
N THR A 156 -1.41 -9.43 -11.27
CA THR A 156 -0.56 -10.33 -10.47
C THR A 156 -1.45 -11.23 -9.63
N SER A 157 -1.50 -12.52 -9.95
CA SER A 157 -2.37 -13.47 -9.26
C SER A 157 -1.80 -13.88 -7.91
N VAL A 158 -2.66 -14.15 -6.93
CA VAL A 158 -2.26 -14.72 -5.63
C VAL A 158 -1.47 -16.02 -5.84
N GLN A 159 -1.88 -16.84 -6.81
CA GLN A 159 -1.25 -18.12 -7.09
C GLN A 159 0.16 -17.97 -7.65
N SER A 160 0.39 -17.00 -8.54
CA SER A 160 1.72 -16.69 -9.09
C SER A 160 2.69 -16.30 -7.97
N VAL A 161 2.23 -15.52 -6.99
CA VAL A 161 3.05 -15.13 -5.82
C VAL A 161 3.34 -16.34 -4.94
N ARG A 162 2.31 -17.13 -4.61
CA ARG A 162 2.44 -18.35 -3.80
C ARG A 162 3.45 -19.33 -4.40
N HIS A 163 3.41 -19.50 -5.71
CA HIS A 163 4.31 -20.39 -6.45
C HIS A 163 5.80 -20.07 -6.29
N VAL A 164 6.16 -18.78 -6.14
CA VAL A 164 7.54 -18.35 -5.87
C VAL A 164 7.87 -18.55 -4.39
N ALA A 165 6.95 -18.15 -3.51
CA ALA A 165 7.10 -18.23 -2.06
C ALA A 165 7.33 -19.67 -1.56
N GLU A 166 6.57 -20.63 -2.06
CA GLU A 166 6.65 -22.05 -1.70
C GLU A 166 7.93 -22.74 -2.20
N ARG A 167 8.61 -22.15 -3.19
CA ARG A 167 9.94 -22.60 -3.62
C ARG A 167 11.09 -22.02 -2.79
N GLY A 168 10.78 -21.36 -1.68
CA GLY A 168 11.77 -20.77 -0.78
C GLY A 168 12.40 -19.48 -1.30
N LYS A 169 11.79 -18.81 -2.29
CA LYS A 169 12.24 -17.51 -2.77
C LYS A 169 11.30 -16.39 -2.34
N HIS A 170 11.86 -15.26 -1.93
CA HIS A 170 11.13 -14.03 -1.72
C HIS A 170 10.64 -13.49 -3.07
N CYS A 171 9.32 -13.49 -3.26
CA CYS A 171 8.71 -12.91 -4.45
C CYS A 171 8.80 -11.38 -4.39
N ILE A 172 9.61 -10.77 -5.26
CA ILE A 172 9.67 -9.31 -5.42
C ILE A 172 8.42 -8.89 -6.19
N LEU A 173 7.64 -7.97 -5.62
CA LEU A 173 6.37 -7.50 -6.19
C LEU A 173 6.45 -6.01 -6.48
N ASP A 174 6.29 -5.65 -7.75
CA ASP A 174 6.09 -4.27 -8.18
C ASP A 174 4.58 -3.95 -8.19
N VAL A 175 4.04 -3.69 -7.01
CA VAL A 175 2.61 -3.44 -6.79
C VAL A 175 2.41 -2.26 -5.82
N SER A 176 1.21 -1.69 -5.81
CA SER A 176 0.85 -0.64 -4.86
C SER A 176 0.64 -1.16 -3.44
N GLY A 177 0.54 -0.25 -2.46
CA GLY A 177 0.25 -0.59 -1.07
C GLY A 177 -1.09 -1.32 -0.87
N HIS A 178 -2.03 -1.20 -1.80
CA HIS A 178 -3.32 -1.92 -1.74
C HIS A 178 -3.16 -3.44 -1.81
N ALA A 179 -2.12 -3.92 -2.49
CA ALA A 179 -1.83 -5.35 -2.59
C ALA A 179 -1.46 -5.98 -1.24
N ILE A 180 -0.95 -5.20 -0.28
CA ILE A 180 -0.57 -5.69 1.06
C ILE A 180 -1.77 -6.35 1.74
N GLN A 181 -2.93 -5.68 1.75
CA GLN A 181 -4.14 -6.20 2.38
C GLN A 181 -4.64 -7.46 1.67
N ARG A 182 -4.60 -7.49 0.33
CA ARG A 182 -5.00 -8.66 -0.47
C ARG A 182 -4.12 -9.87 -0.16
N LEU A 183 -2.81 -9.67 -0.03
CA LEU A 183 -1.85 -10.71 0.35
C LEU A 183 -2.09 -11.24 1.77
N GLN A 184 -2.35 -10.36 2.74
CA GLN A 184 -2.67 -10.74 4.11
C GLN A 184 -3.95 -11.59 4.19
N VAL A 185 -5.01 -11.21 3.46
CA VAL A 185 -6.24 -12.02 3.35
C VAL A 185 -5.95 -13.40 2.74
N ALA A 186 -5.05 -13.45 1.76
CA ALA A 186 -4.59 -14.69 1.15
C ALA A 186 -3.58 -15.50 2.00
N GLN A 187 -3.34 -15.11 3.26
CA GLN A 187 -2.39 -15.73 4.20
C GLN A 187 -0.93 -15.73 3.70
N LEU A 188 -0.59 -14.79 2.82
CA LEU A 188 0.78 -14.52 2.37
C LEU A 188 1.21 -13.19 2.99
N TYR A 189 1.95 -13.21 4.10
CA TYR A 189 2.28 -11.98 4.84
C TYR A 189 3.52 -11.30 4.24
N PRO A 190 3.39 -10.21 3.45
CA PRO A 190 4.53 -9.60 2.79
C PRO A 190 5.43 -8.88 3.79
N ILE A 191 6.69 -8.67 3.41
CA ILE A 191 7.57 -7.68 4.00
C ILE A 191 7.39 -6.40 3.16
N ALA A 192 6.66 -5.43 3.71
CA ALA A 192 6.45 -4.15 3.06
C ALA A 192 7.44 -3.11 3.61
N ILE A 193 8.22 -2.50 2.73
CA ILE A 193 9.28 -1.55 3.08
C ILE A 193 9.00 -0.22 2.38
N LEU A 194 8.77 0.85 3.14
CA LEU A 194 8.66 2.20 2.61
C LEU A 194 10.02 2.89 2.68
N VAL A 195 10.59 3.23 1.51
CA VAL A 195 11.72 4.14 1.40
C VAL A 195 11.20 5.56 1.61
N LYS A 196 11.38 6.09 2.82
CA LYS A 196 10.94 7.44 3.16
C LYS A 196 12.08 8.45 2.90
N PRO A 197 11.96 9.37 1.94
CA PRO A 197 12.94 10.43 1.76
C PRO A 197 12.93 11.37 2.98
N LYS A 198 14.11 11.87 3.35
CA LYS A 198 14.25 12.81 4.49
C LYS A 198 13.86 14.23 4.11
N SER A 199 14.07 14.59 2.85
CA SER A 199 13.76 15.90 2.26
C SER A 199 13.54 15.76 0.76
N VAL A 200 13.05 16.83 0.11
CA VAL A 200 12.97 16.88 -1.36
C VAL A 200 14.36 16.77 -1.98
N ASP A 201 15.37 17.40 -1.38
CA ASP A 201 16.76 17.34 -1.87
C ASP A 201 17.33 15.92 -1.90
N SER A 202 16.82 15.02 -1.05
CA SER A 202 17.22 13.60 -1.05
C SER A 202 16.64 12.77 -2.21
N LEU A 203 15.81 13.38 -3.06
CA LEU A 203 15.22 12.76 -4.26
C LEU A 203 15.91 13.16 -5.56
N LEU A 204 16.72 14.23 -5.53
CA LEU A 204 17.49 14.75 -6.66
C LEU A 204 18.78 13.94 -6.85
#